data_AF-A0A2V8UAI6-F1
#
_entry.id   AF-A0A2V8UAI6-F1
#
_cell.length_a   1.000
_cell.length_b   1.000
_cell.length_c   1.000
_cell.angle_alpha   90.00
_cell.angle_beta   90.00
_cell.angle_gamma   90.00
#
_symmetry.space_group_name_H-M   'P 1'
#
loop_
_entity.id
_entity.type
_entity.pdbx_description
1 polymer ?
#
loop_
_entity_poly.entity_id
_entity_poly.type
_entity_poly.pdbx_seq_one_letter_code
_entity_poly.pdbx_strand_id
1 'polypeptide(L)'
;MAVYCFDDRFTLVVQKFLRRLMLDRVDTIRVAGGARAFASPDRESEKNFLLDQLRLSRKLHDTGRVILIAHCDCGACGGPAKFNHDGPAEAE
;
A
#
# COMPACT_ATOMS: atom_id res chain seq x y z
N MET A 1 2.13 10.95 2.66
CA MET A 1 1.50 9.74 3.23
C MET A 1 1.86 8.51 2.40
N ALA A 2 2.03 7.34 3.03
CA ALA A 2 2.28 6.07 2.36
C ALA A 2 1.19 5.04 2.71
N VAL A 3 0.71 4.30 1.72
CA VAL A 3 -0.25 3.20 1.90
C VAL A 3 0.38 1.91 1.38
N TYR A 4 0.46 0.90 2.24
CA TYR A 4 1.14 -0.36 1.92
C TYR A 4 0.55 -1.54 2.69
N CYS A 5 0.95 -2.75 2.31
CA CYS A 5 0.46 -3.96 2.97
C CYS A 5 0.86 -4.00 4.44
N PHE A 6 0.01 -4.51 5.33
CA PHE A 6 0.41 -4.74 6.72
C PHE A 6 1.41 -5.90 6.89
N ASP A 7 1.68 -6.66 5.82
CA ASP A 7 2.63 -7.78 5.81
C ASP A 7 3.96 -7.38 6.45
N ASP A 8 4.28 -8.04 7.58
CA ASP A 8 5.40 -7.63 8.41
C ASP A 8 6.76 -7.81 7.73
N ARG A 9 6.84 -8.74 6.77
CA ARG A 9 8.06 -9.00 5.96
C ARG A 9 8.56 -7.74 5.28
N PHE A 10 7.65 -6.80 4.96
CA PHE A 10 7.96 -5.58 4.22
C PHE A 10 8.02 -4.31 5.10
N THR A 11 7.61 -4.36 6.37
CA THR A 11 7.58 -3.18 7.26
C THR A 11 8.91 -2.45 7.28
N LEU A 12 10.00 -3.17 7.57
CA LEU A 12 11.34 -2.57 7.70
C LEU A 12 11.86 -2.03 6.36
N VAL A 13 11.59 -2.75 5.27
CA VAL A 13 12.04 -2.37 3.93
C VAL A 13 11.35 -1.10 3.47
N VAL A 14 10.03 -1.00 3.67
CA VAL A 14 9.25 0.20 3.34
C VAL A 14 9.74 1.41 4.15
N GLN A 15 9.97 1.25 5.46
CA GLN A 15 10.50 2.34 6.27
C GLN A 15 11.90 2.80 5.81
N LYS A 16 12.78 1.86 5.46
CA LYS A 16 14.10 2.19 4.90
C LYS A 16 13.98 2.87 3.54
N PHE A 17 13.06 2.42 2.69
CA PHE A 17 12.80 3.01 1.38
C PHE A 17 12.33 4.46 1.49
N LEU A 18 11.35 4.75 2.36
CA LEU A 18 10.86 6.11 2.58
C LEU A 18 11.97 7.05 3.08
N ARG A 19 12.81 6.59 4.02
CA ARG A 19 13.97 7.35 4.49
C ARG A 19 14.98 7.64 3.37
N ARG A 20 15.25 6.67 2.48
CA ARG A 20 16.12 6.88 1.31
C ARG A 20 15.57 7.91 0.32
N LEU A 21 14.25 8.09 0.28
CA LEU A 21 13.60 9.14 -0.50
C LEU A 21 13.59 10.50 0.23
N MET A 22 14.30 10.64 1.35
CA MET A 22 14.32 11.84 2.20
C MET A 22 12.92 12.20 2.74
N LEU A 23 12.10 11.18 3.02
CA LEU A 23 10.77 11.32 3.59
C LEU A 23 10.77 10.85 5.05
N ASP A 24 11.14 11.74 5.96
CA ASP A 24 11.33 11.40 7.38
C ASP A 24 10.03 11.37 8.20
N ARG A 25 9.03 12.17 7.79
CA ARG A 25 7.73 12.27 8.46
C ARG A 25 6.63 11.94 7.46
N VAL A 26 6.21 10.68 7.47
CA VAL A 26 5.21 10.15 6.54
C VAL A 26 4.09 9.51 7.33
N ASP A 27 2.88 10.07 7.23
CA ASP A 27 1.67 9.38 7.68
C ASP A 27 1.55 8.02 6.96
N THR A 28 1.24 6.95 7.68
CA THR A 28 1.13 5.61 7.09
C THR A 28 -0.23 4.98 7.33
N ILE A 29 -0.78 4.34 6.30
CA ILE A 29 -1.85 3.34 6.46
C ILE A 29 -1.34 1.97 6.04
N ARG A 30 -1.59 0.98 6.88
CA ARG A 30 -1.25 -0.42 6.65
C ARG A 30 -2.54 -1.25 6.58
N VAL A 31 -2.81 -1.84 5.42
CA VAL A 31 -4.05 -2.59 5.13
C VAL A 31 -3.73 -3.81 4.26
N ALA A 32 -4.54 -4.86 4.29
CA ALA A 32 -4.31 -6.05 3.46
C ALA A 32 -4.21 -5.65 1.98
N GLY A 33 -3.13 -6.05 1.30
CA GLY A 33 -2.91 -5.72 -0.11
C GLY A 33 -2.50 -4.27 -0.40
N GLY A 34 -2.46 -3.40 0.61
CA GLY A 34 -1.99 -2.01 0.47
C GLY A 34 -2.66 -1.27 -0.69
N ALA A 35 -1.89 -0.98 -1.74
CA ALA A 35 -2.36 -0.31 -2.95
C ALA A 35 -3.56 -1.01 -3.62
N ARG A 36 -3.67 -2.35 -3.51
CA ARG A 36 -4.77 -3.14 -4.09
C ARG A 36 -6.15 -2.64 -3.64
N ALA A 37 -6.27 -2.14 -2.42
CA ALA A 37 -7.54 -1.69 -1.85
C ALA A 37 -8.15 -0.48 -2.59
N PHE A 38 -7.38 0.26 -3.39
CA PHE A 38 -7.92 1.35 -4.22
C PHE A 38 -8.36 0.90 -5.62
N ALA A 39 -7.84 -0.23 -6.11
CA ALA A 39 -8.06 -0.73 -7.46
C ALA A 39 -9.08 -1.88 -7.53
N SER A 40 -9.44 -2.48 -6.39
CA SER A 40 -10.24 -3.69 -6.34
C SER A 40 -11.74 -3.39 -6.22
N PRO A 41 -12.57 -3.74 -7.22
CA PRO A 41 -14.00 -3.45 -7.20
C PRO A 41 -14.77 -4.28 -6.16
N ASP A 42 -14.20 -5.40 -5.71
CA ASP A 42 -14.78 -6.29 -4.68
C ASP A 42 -14.76 -5.68 -3.27
N ARG A 43 -14.19 -4.48 -3.07
CA ARG A 43 -13.97 -3.88 -1.74
C ARG A 43 -14.29 -2.38 -1.67
N GLU A 44 -15.44 -1.99 -2.19
CA GLU A 44 -15.86 -0.57 -2.19
C GLU A 44 -15.94 0.06 -0.78
N SER A 45 -16.33 -0.70 0.26
CA SER A 45 -16.32 -0.19 1.64
C SER A 45 -14.91 0.14 2.15
N GLU A 46 -13.95 -0.75 1.88
CA GLU A 46 -12.54 -0.58 2.27
C GLU A 46 -11.92 0.61 1.51
N LYS A 47 -12.20 0.70 0.21
CA LYS A 47 -11.80 1.83 -0.64
C LYS A 47 -12.35 3.16 -0.12
N ASN A 48 -13.64 3.23 0.20
CA ASN A 48 -14.27 4.45 0.73
C ASN A 48 -13.64 4.87 2.07
N PHE A 49 -13.45 3.91 2.98
CA PHE A 49 -12.75 4.17 4.24
C PHE A 49 -11.35 4.75 4.00
N LEU A 50 -10.56 4.17 3.10
CA LEU A 50 -9.22 4.66 2.79
C LEU A 50 -9.23 6.05 2.16
N LEU A 51 -10.16 6.33 1.24
CA LEU A 51 -10.35 7.66 0.66
C LEU A 51 -10.69 8.70 1.74
N ASP A 52 -11.50 8.34 2.73
CA ASP A 52 -11.80 9.22 3.86
C ASP A 52 -10.57 9.47 4.74
N GLN A 53 -9.73 8.46 4.97
CA GLN A 53 -8.46 8.67 5.67
C GLN A 53 -7.50 9.57 4.88
N LEU A 54 -7.46 9.45 3.55
CA LEU A 54 -6.67 10.37 2.70
C LEU A 54 -7.17 11.81 2.82
N ARG A 55 -8.49 12.02 2.80
CA ARG A 55 -9.11 13.35 2.99
C ARG A 55 -8.78 13.93 4.37
N LEU A 56 -8.84 13.09 5.42
CA LEU A 56 -8.47 13.48 6.78
C LEU A 56 -6.99 13.84 6.89
N SER A 57 -6.08 13.04 6.34
CA SER A 57 -4.64 13.35 6.34
C SER A 57 -4.35 14.66 5.61
N ARG A 58 -5.02 14.93 4.48
CA ARG A 58 -4.90 16.23 3.81
C ARG A 58 -5.44 17.38 4.65
N LYS A 59 -6.59 17.20 5.32
CA LYS A 59 -7.19 18.23 6.18
C LYS A 59 -6.35 18.54 7.43
N LEU A 60 -5.76 17.52 8.05
CA LEU A 60 -5.10 17.64 9.35
C LEU A 60 -3.60 17.93 9.23
N HIS A 61 -2.92 17.33 8.25
CA HIS A 61 -1.47 17.38 8.11
C HIS A 61 -1.00 17.96 6.76
N ASP A 62 -1.92 18.51 5.96
CA ASP A 62 -1.64 19.07 4.62
C ASP A 62 -0.88 18.13 3.68
N THR A 63 -1.24 16.84 3.72
CA THR A 63 -0.64 15.83 2.84
C THR A 63 -0.88 16.16 1.36
N GLY A 64 0.18 16.62 0.68
CA GLY A 64 0.19 16.90 -0.77
C GLY A 64 0.62 15.72 -1.66
N ARG A 65 1.10 14.62 -1.07
CA ARG A 65 1.58 13.44 -1.81
C ARG A 65 1.15 12.13 -1.13
N VAL A 66 0.60 11.23 -1.95
CA VAL A 66 0.27 9.85 -1.56
C VAL A 66 1.20 8.90 -2.31
N ILE A 67 1.83 7.98 -1.59
CA ILE A 67 2.72 6.94 -2.14
C ILE A 67 2.03 5.59 -1.92
N LEU A 68 1.68 4.92 -3.01
CA LEU A 68 1.11 3.58 -2.98
C LEU A 68 2.24 2.57 -3.19
N ILE A 69 2.37 1.59 -2.29
CA ILE A 69 3.43 0.60 -2.36
C ILE A 69 2.79 -0.79 -2.41
N ALA A 70 3.09 -1.53 -3.48
CA ALA A 70 2.77 -2.94 -3.63
C ALA A 70 4.01 -3.79 -3.33
N HIS A 71 3.79 -5.08 -3.09
CA HIS A 71 4.86 -6.06 -2.95
C HIS A 71 4.47 -7.36 -3.67
N CYS A 72 5.47 -8.09 -4.15
CA CYS A 72 5.32 -9.46 -4.65
C CYS A 72 5.03 -10.43 -3.50
N ASP A 73 4.50 -11.60 -3.83
CA ASP A 73 3.99 -12.60 -2.89
C ASP A 73 2.98 -12.01 -1.91
N CYS A 74 2.04 -11.22 -2.45
CA CYS A 74 0.96 -10.64 -1.66
C CYS A 74 -0.23 -11.58 -1.58
N GLY A 75 -0.52 -12.12 -0.39
CA GLY A 75 -1.66 -13.00 -0.18
C GLY A 75 -3.01 -12.36 -0.54
N ALA A 76 -3.16 -11.05 -0.36
CA ALA A 76 -4.36 -10.34 -0.80
C ALA A 76 -4.46 -10.25 -2.33
N CYS A 77 -3.35 -10.32 -3.07
CA CYS A 77 -3.37 -10.38 -4.53
C CYS A 77 -3.54 -11.81 -5.06
N GLY A 78 -3.49 -12.83 -4.19
CA GLY A 78 -3.55 -14.25 -4.52
C GLY A 78 -2.21 -14.99 -4.40
N GLY A 79 -1.14 -14.28 -3.99
CA GLY A 79 0.21 -14.82 -3.87
C GLY A 79 0.77 -15.36 -5.20
N PRO A 80 1.95 -16.01 -5.17
CA PRO A 80 2.61 -16.52 -6.35
C PRO A 80 1.80 -17.60 -7.06
N ALA A 81 0.97 -18.34 -6.31
CA ALA A 81 0.11 -19.39 -6.88
C ALA A 81 -0.86 -18.85 -7.94
N LYS A 82 -1.38 -17.62 -7.77
CA LYS A 82 -2.26 -16.99 -8.76
C LYS A 82 -1.54 -16.71 -10.09
N PHE A 83 -0.22 -16.52 -10.03
CA PHE A 83 0.63 -16.21 -11.17
C PHE A 83 1.47 -17.42 -11.62
N ASN A 84 1.07 -18.65 -11.28
CA ASN A 84 1.82 -19.87 -11.59
C ASN A 84 3.30 -19.84 -11.13
N HIS A 85 3.59 -19.13 -10.04
CA HIS A 85 4.93 -18.90 -9.52
C HIS A 85 5.88 -18.16 -10.50
N ASP A 86 5.32 -17.45 -11.47
CA ASP A 86 6.03 -16.60 -12.41
C ASP A 86 6.19 -15.19 -11.83
N GLY A 87 7.40 -14.87 -11.36
CA GLY A 87 7.73 -13.58 -10.75
C GLY A 87 7.53 -12.39 -11.68
N PRO A 88 7.99 -12.43 -12.94
CA PRO A 88 7.66 -11.42 -13.95
C PRO A 88 6.16 -11.17 -14.11
N ALA A 89 5.34 -12.23 -14.23
CA ALA A 89 3.89 -12.08 -14.39
C ALA A 89 3.19 -11.48 -13.16
N GLU A 90 3.77 -11.65 -11.96
CA GLU A 90 3.28 -11.01 -10.73
C GLU A 90 3.63 -9.51 -10.65
N ALA A 91 4.71 -9.08 -11.33
CA ALA A 91 5.22 -7.71 -11.27
C ALA A 91 4.60 -6.75 -12.31
N GLU A 92 3.89 -7.29 -13.30
CA GLU A 92 3.13 -6.55 -14.33
C GLU A 92 1.72 -6.15 -13.85
#